data_AF-A0A8K0KE33-F1
#
_entry.id   AF-A0A8K0KE33-F1
#
_cell.length_a   1.000
_cell.length_b   1.000
_cell.length_c   1.000
_cell.angle_alpha   90.00
_cell.angle_beta   90.00
_cell.angle_gamma   90.00
#
_symmetry.space_group_name_H-M   'P 1'
#
loop_
_entity.id
_entity.type
_entity.pdbx_description
1 polymer ?
#
loop_
_entity_poly.entity_id
_entity_poly.type
_entity_poly.pdbx_seq_one_letter_code
_entity_poly.pdbx_strand_id
1 'polypeptide(L)'
;MLVRSSFCLPSEHHINGALKSGRNSSPGKSGLQLCSECNRLNSLGMSLLVDLTSSAESGYGEGELAYGLLKGEESSRISISLSLPFIIREKRILRKLLMSCNGFAVLLDILRAHGSATGVFPASVEPNEKIQKEDNKCLLSAAVDGLSYLANTLGISFNRKSTPKAVYESTSSCINLGEMKSNETTSENMQERYVNHNADEVIFSLDDGSMVNVSRENVSSISPVFRAMLQGNFLESKEGNLIKLPGVSHFCLNHILHHLGECPNINCLNISNCSKISSINDSKPSTESYGSCHWAKKPKEMYSALELVSISDRFLLPDTFRKRVADQVLDWYLCPQSAAKIYMWCIGSEGINGSRAPEDLGLLEGTLKFMLVGDMALSERVDLIKSVFEAGFGEELLSDVNDVIRMFIEP
;
A
#
# COMPACT_ATOMS: atom_id res chain seq x y z
N MET A 1 6.30 -10.01 28.62
CA MET A 1 5.73 -10.69 27.44
C MET A 1 6.41 -10.32 26.11
N LEU A 2 7.66 -9.79 26.14
CA LEU A 2 8.48 -9.44 24.96
C LEU A 2 9.36 -10.61 24.44
N VAL A 3 9.05 -11.86 24.80
CA VAL A 3 9.96 -13.01 24.63
C VAL A 3 10.08 -13.47 23.17
N ARG A 4 9.17 -13.07 22.26
CA ARG A 4 9.27 -13.45 20.84
C ARG A 4 9.83 -12.35 19.92
N SER A 5 9.59 -11.07 20.19
CA SER A 5 10.07 -9.97 19.34
C SER A 5 11.45 -9.44 19.74
N SER A 6 11.93 -9.68 20.96
CA SER A 6 13.20 -9.10 21.45
C SER A 6 14.41 -10.06 21.42
N PHE A 7 14.26 -11.33 21.05
CA PHE A 7 15.37 -12.29 21.07
C PHE A 7 16.25 -12.31 19.80
N CYS A 8 15.98 -11.44 18.82
CA CYS A 8 16.78 -11.29 17.60
C CYS A 8 17.05 -9.83 17.22
N LEU A 9 17.34 -8.94 18.19
CA LEU A 9 18.15 -7.76 17.90
C LEU A 9 19.58 -8.05 18.36
N PRO A 10 20.58 -8.09 17.46
CA PRO A 10 21.96 -8.05 17.91
C PRO A 10 22.14 -6.71 18.64
N SER A 11 22.31 -6.77 19.95
CA SER A 11 22.77 -5.63 20.72
C SER A 11 24.10 -5.17 20.12
N GLU A 12 24.25 -3.86 19.92
CA GLU A 12 25.42 -3.19 19.33
C GLU A 12 26.71 -3.31 20.20
N HIS A 13 26.79 -4.30 21.09
CA HIS A 13 27.91 -4.49 22.01
C HIS A 13 28.85 -5.68 21.69
N HIS A 14 28.70 -6.33 20.53
CA HIS A 14 29.64 -7.39 20.09
C HIS A 14 30.44 -7.05 18.81
N ILE A 15 30.82 -5.77 18.61
CA ILE A 15 31.70 -5.38 17.48
C ILE A 15 33.21 -5.39 17.85
N ASN A 16 33.60 -5.46 19.12
CA ASN A 16 35.02 -5.46 19.49
C ASN A 16 35.51 -6.81 20.00
N GLY A 17 35.72 -7.76 19.09
CA GLY A 17 36.28 -9.06 19.48
C GLY A 17 36.54 -10.09 18.38
N ALA A 18 36.74 -9.69 17.12
CA ALA A 18 37.16 -10.64 16.08
C ALA A 18 38.00 -9.96 14.97
N LEU A 19 39.05 -9.24 15.37
CA LEU A 19 40.15 -8.88 14.47
C LEU A 19 41.38 -9.70 14.87
N LYS A 20 41.55 -10.87 14.24
CA LYS A 20 42.81 -11.38 13.67
C LYS A 20 42.68 -12.85 13.26
N SER A 21 43.30 -13.17 12.12
CA SER A 21 43.34 -14.45 11.40
C SER A 21 42.13 -14.66 10.48
N GLY A 22 42.19 -14.64 9.15
CA GLY A 22 43.29 -14.89 8.22
C GLY A 22 42.96 -16.09 7.34
N ARG A 23 42.63 -15.81 6.05
CA ARG A 23 42.57 -16.69 4.86
C ARG A 23 41.21 -17.31 4.44
N ASN A 24 40.74 -16.81 3.30
CA ASN A 24 40.22 -17.47 2.10
C ASN A 24 39.32 -18.72 2.23
N SER A 25 38.02 -18.55 1.98
CA SER A 25 37.20 -19.42 1.10
C SER A 25 35.77 -18.88 0.89
N SER A 26 35.44 -18.61 -0.38
CA SER A 26 34.17 -18.63 -1.15
C SER A 26 32.76 -18.44 -0.52
N PRO A 27 31.76 -17.98 -1.32
CA PRO A 27 30.49 -17.44 -0.83
C PRO A 27 29.40 -18.52 -0.72
N GLY A 28 28.72 -18.59 0.42
CA GLY A 28 27.57 -19.49 0.60
C GLY A 28 26.82 -19.21 1.90
N LYS A 29 25.62 -18.63 1.79
CA LYS A 29 24.50 -18.64 2.75
C LYS A 29 24.90 -18.71 4.24
N SER A 30 25.27 -17.58 4.84
CA SER A 30 25.40 -17.48 6.29
C SER A 30 24.01 -17.31 6.92
N GLY A 31 23.35 -18.43 7.22
CA GLY A 31 22.38 -18.46 8.32
C GLY A 31 23.14 -18.09 9.59
N LEU A 32 22.72 -17.02 10.26
CA LEU A 32 23.30 -16.61 11.54
C LEU A 32 23.10 -17.76 12.54
N GLN A 33 24.14 -18.55 12.80
CA GLN A 33 24.09 -19.55 13.87
C GLN A 33 24.03 -18.81 15.20
N LEU A 34 22.91 -18.99 15.91
CA LEU A 34 22.74 -18.54 17.29
C LEU A 34 23.81 -19.21 18.18
N CYS A 35 24.32 -18.48 19.17
CA CYS A 35 25.24 -19.07 20.15
C CYS A 35 24.51 -20.14 21.00
N SER A 36 25.27 -21.02 21.66
CA SER A 36 24.70 -22.11 22.49
C SER A 36 23.74 -21.59 23.57
N GLU A 37 24.04 -20.43 24.15
CA GLU A 37 23.19 -19.81 25.17
C GLU A 37 21.88 -19.24 24.56
N CYS A 38 21.94 -18.61 23.39
CA CYS A 38 20.75 -18.18 22.66
C CYS A 38 19.85 -19.38 22.30
N ASN A 39 20.44 -20.50 21.87
CA ASN A 39 19.68 -21.73 21.59
C ASN A 39 19.03 -22.28 22.86
N ARG A 40 19.73 -22.24 24.00
CA ARG A 40 19.19 -22.65 25.30
C ARG A 40 18.01 -21.77 25.71
N LEU A 41 18.16 -20.45 25.67
CA LEU A 41 17.09 -19.50 26.01
C LEU A 41 15.89 -19.65 25.06
N ASN A 42 16.12 -19.83 23.77
CA ASN A 42 15.06 -20.09 22.80
C ASN A 42 14.32 -21.40 23.11
N SER A 43 15.04 -22.48 23.43
CA SER A 43 14.42 -23.76 23.80
C SER A 43 13.57 -23.66 25.06
N LEU A 44 14.04 -22.95 26.08
CA LEU A 44 13.31 -22.70 27.32
C LEU A 44 12.07 -21.84 27.06
N GLY A 45 12.21 -20.77 26.28
CA GLY A 45 11.11 -19.89 25.90
C GLY A 45 10.02 -20.64 25.12
N MET A 46 10.41 -21.53 24.21
CA MET A 46 9.46 -22.37 23.48
C MET A 46 8.74 -23.37 24.39
N SER A 47 9.45 -24.02 25.33
CA SER A 47 8.81 -24.90 26.32
C SER A 47 7.80 -24.14 27.17
N LEU A 48 8.19 -22.96 27.69
CA LEU A 48 7.29 -22.13 28.49
C LEU A 48 6.06 -21.69 27.70
N LEU A 49 6.22 -21.36 26.41
CA LEU A 49 5.09 -20.98 25.57
C LEU A 49 4.15 -22.15 25.32
N VAL A 50 4.66 -23.38 25.17
CA VAL A 50 3.83 -24.59 25.07
C VAL A 50 3.02 -24.81 26.35
N ASP A 51 3.65 -24.64 27.52
CA ASP A 51 2.96 -24.80 28.80
C ASP A 51 1.90 -23.71 29.01
N LEU A 52 2.22 -22.45 28.68
CA LEU A 52 1.28 -21.33 28.73
C LEU A 52 0.11 -21.51 27.77
N THR A 53 0.36 -21.94 26.53
CA THR A 53 -0.69 -22.25 25.55
C THR A 53 -1.58 -23.37 26.09
N SER A 54 -1.01 -24.47 26.59
CA SER A 54 -1.77 -25.60 27.12
C SER A 54 -2.65 -25.20 28.31
N SER A 55 -2.13 -24.34 29.19
CA SER A 55 -2.90 -23.81 30.32
C SER A 55 -4.00 -22.84 29.87
N ALA A 56 -3.70 -21.93 28.95
CA ALA A 56 -4.63 -20.93 28.43
C ALA A 56 -5.78 -21.55 27.63
N GLU A 57 -5.53 -22.66 26.94
CA GLU A 57 -6.51 -23.38 26.13
C GLU A 57 -7.26 -24.48 26.90
N SER A 58 -6.90 -24.71 28.16
CA SER A 58 -7.70 -25.55 29.04
C SER A 58 -9.09 -24.94 29.27
N GLY A 59 -10.10 -25.75 29.60
CA GLY A 59 -11.44 -25.23 29.88
C GLY A 59 -11.48 -24.21 31.03
N TYR A 60 -10.56 -24.34 32.00
CA TYR A 60 -10.37 -23.34 33.06
C TYR A 60 -9.71 -22.06 32.52
N GLY A 61 -8.60 -22.18 31.78
CA GLY A 61 -7.89 -21.05 31.18
C GLY A 61 -8.75 -20.23 30.22
N GLU A 62 -9.51 -20.89 29.34
CA GLU A 62 -10.49 -20.24 28.46
C GLU A 62 -11.50 -19.42 29.27
N GLY A 63 -11.99 -19.98 30.39
CA GLY A 63 -12.94 -19.36 31.30
C GLY A 63 -12.37 -18.12 32.00
N GLU A 64 -11.16 -18.23 32.56
CA GLU A 64 -10.48 -17.12 33.24
C GLU A 64 -10.15 -15.97 32.27
N LEU A 65 -9.64 -16.29 31.07
CA LEU A 65 -9.37 -15.29 30.04
C LEU A 65 -10.66 -14.59 29.59
N ALA A 66 -11.74 -15.34 29.39
CA ALA A 66 -13.04 -14.76 29.05
C ALA A 66 -13.60 -13.89 30.18
N TYR A 67 -13.49 -14.33 31.44
CA TYR A 67 -13.89 -13.56 32.60
C TYR A 67 -13.08 -12.26 32.72
N GLY A 68 -11.76 -12.34 32.57
CA GLY A 68 -10.87 -11.18 32.60
C GLY A 68 -11.20 -10.15 31.50
N LEU A 69 -11.56 -10.61 30.30
CA LEU A 69 -11.99 -9.74 29.21
C LEU A 69 -13.35 -9.07 29.46
N LEU A 70 -14.33 -9.82 30.00
CA LEU A 70 -15.71 -9.35 30.16
C LEU A 70 -15.98 -8.58 31.47
N LYS A 71 -15.26 -8.93 32.54
CA LYS A 71 -15.51 -8.44 33.92
C LYS A 71 -14.26 -7.92 34.62
N GLY A 72 -13.08 -8.12 34.06
CA GLY A 72 -11.84 -7.63 34.63
C GLY A 72 -11.68 -6.12 34.54
N GLU A 73 -10.73 -5.62 35.32
CA GLU A 73 -10.26 -4.23 35.23
C GLU A 73 -9.59 -3.92 33.88
N GLU A 74 -9.46 -2.64 33.54
CA GLU A 74 -8.92 -2.18 32.26
C GLU A 74 -7.50 -2.69 31.97
N SER A 75 -6.59 -2.62 32.95
CA SER A 75 -5.23 -3.18 32.88
C SER A 75 -5.23 -4.67 32.52
N SER A 76 -6.10 -5.45 33.15
CA SER A 76 -6.26 -6.88 32.90
C SER A 76 -6.80 -7.14 31.50
N ARG A 77 -7.81 -6.39 31.05
CA ARG A 77 -8.37 -6.50 29.69
C ARG A 77 -7.33 -6.20 28.62
N ILE A 78 -6.54 -5.13 28.81
CA ILE A 78 -5.45 -4.75 27.90
C ILE A 78 -4.39 -5.85 27.85
N SER A 79 -3.91 -6.31 29.01
CA SER A 79 -2.87 -7.34 29.11
C SER A 79 -3.30 -8.65 28.45
N ILE A 80 -4.53 -9.10 28.71
CA ILE A 80 -5.08 -10.30 28.07
C ILE A 80 -5.15 -10.10 26.56
N SER A 81 -5.77 -9.00 26.09
CA SER A 81 -5.98 -8.75 24.66
C SER A 81 -4.67 -8.71 23.87
N LEU A 82 -3.63 -8.07 24.41
CA LEU A 82 -2.28 -8.06 23.82
C LEU A 82 -1.61 -9.43 23.79
N SER A 83 -1.97 -10.33 24.71
CA SER A 83 -1.36 -11.66 24.84
C SER A 83 -2.03 -12.72 23.97
N LEU A 84 -3.33 -12.58 23.70
CA LEU A 84 -4.12 -13.56 22.96
C LEU A 84 -3.49 -13.97 21.61
N PRO A 85 -3.04 -13.04 20.74
CA PRO A 85 -2.45 -13.41 19.46
C PRO A 85 -1.28 -14.37 19.61
N PHE A 86 -0.48 -14.24 20.67
CA PHE A 86 0.77 -14.96 20.84
C PHE A 86 0.61 -16.32 21.53
N ILE A 87 -0.38 -16.44 22.42
CA ILE A 87 -0.56 -17.61 23.29
C ILE A 87 -1.59 -18.57 22.73
N ILE A 88 -2.72 -18.09 22.21
CA ILE A 88 -3.81 -18.97 21.75
C ILE A 88 -3.55 -19.43 20.31
N ARG A 89 -3.61 -20.74 20.09
CA ARG A 89 -3.41 -21.44 18.82
C ARG A 89 -4.70 -22.06 18.30
N GLU A 90 -5.56 -22.52 19.19
CA GLU A 90 -6.85 -23.11 18.87
C GLU A 90 -7.79 -22.03 18.32
N LYS A 91 -8.14 -22.14 17.03
CA LYS A 91 -8.93 -21.13 16.31
C LYS A 91 -10.28 -20.87 16.98
N ARG A 92 -10.93 -21.92 17.51
CA ARG A 92 -12.22 -21.80 18.21
C ARG A 92 -12.10 -20.89 19.44
N ILE A 93 -11.07 -21.10 20.25
CA ILE A 93 -10.83 -20.35 21.48
C ILE A 93 -10.41 -18.91 21.14
N LEU A 94 -9.49 -18.76 20.17
CA LEU A 94 -9.03 -17.45 19.72
C LEU A 94 -10.20 -16.60 19.20
N ARG A 95 -11.06 -17.17 18.35
CA ARG A 95 -12.28 -16.50 17.84
C ARG A 95 -13.20 -16.08 18.98
N LYS A 96 -13.46 -16.97 19.95
CA LYS A 96 -14.32 -16.66 21.09
C LYS A 96 -13.77 -15.48 21.90
N LEU A 97 -12.48 -15.52 22.25
CA LEU A 97 -11.86 -14.49 23.09
C LEU A 97 -11.72 -13.15 22.35
N LEU A 98 -11.35 -13.16 21.07
CA LEU A 98 -11.20 -11.94 20.27
C LEU A 98 -12.53 -11.31 19.88
N MET A 99 -13.50 -12.10 19.39
CA MET A 99 -14.75 -11.58 18.84
C MET A 99 -15.89 -11.57 19.87
N SER A 100 -16.13 -12.69 20.57
CA SER A 100 -17.24 -12.79 21.53
C SER A 100 -16.94 -12.11 22.86
N CYS A 101 -15.67 -12.07 23.28
CA CYS A 101 -15.24 -11.42 24.52
C CYS A 101 -14.62 -10.03 24.29
N ASN A 102 -14.75 -9.46 23.09
CA ASN A 102 -14.24 -8.13 22.73
C ASN A 102 -12.72 -7.92 22.85
N GLY A 103 -11.90 -8.98 22.93
CA GLY A 103 -10.44 -8.84 22.98
C GLY A 103 -9.87 -8.10 21.76
N PHE A 104 -10.46 -8.28 20.59
CA PHE A 104 -10.04 -7.56 19.38
C PHE A 104 -10.42 -6.07 19.42
N ALA A 105 -11.60 -5.74 19.95
CA ALA A 105 -12.01 -4.34 20.11
C ALA A 105 -11.05 -3.58 21.04
N VAL A 106 -10.60 -4.20 22.12
CA VAL A 106 -9.58 -3.62 23.02
C VAL A 106 -8.26 -3.36 22.28
N LEU A 107 -7.82 -4.24 21.37
CA LEU A 107 -6.63 -3.99 20.54
C LEU A 107 -6.79 -2.75 19.64
N LEU A 108 -7.96 -2.58 19.03
CA LEU A 108 -8.26 -1.41 18.20
C LEU A 108 -8.37 -0.13 19.04
N ASP A 109 -8.94 -0.20 20.24
CA ASP A 109 -9.03 0.93 21.16
C ASP A 109 -7.65 1.41 21.63
N ILE A 110 -6.69 0.49 21.83
CA ILE A 110 -5.29 0.85 22.13
C ILE A 110 -4.67 1.64 20.97
N LEU A 111 -4.92 1.24 19.73
CA LEU A 111 -4.46 1.99 18.55
C LEU A 111 -5.14 3.37 18.46
N ARG A 112 -6.46 3.43 18.65
CA ARG A 112 -7.26 4.65 18.63
C ARG A 112 -6.79 5.67 19.68
N ALA A 113 -6.54 5.21 20.90
CA ALA A 113 -6.07 6.07 22.00
C ALA A 113 -4.75 6.77 21.66
N HIS A 114 -3.88 6.12 20.88
CA HIS A 114 -2.65 6.74 20.40
C HIS A 114 -2.90 7.78 19.30
N GLY A 115 -3.92 7.59 18.45
CA GLY A 115 -4.33 8.54 17.42
C GLY A 115 -4.90 9.86 17.98
N SER A 116 -5.62 9.80 19.10
CA SER A 116 -6.17 11.01 19.72
C SER A 116 -5.12 11.87 20.42
N ALA A 117 -4.00 11.28 20.87
CA ALA A 117 -2.94 11.99 21.58
C ALA A 117 -2.12 12.93 20.68
N THR A 118 -2.20 12.79 19.36
CA THR A 118 -1.49 13.64 18.38
C THR A 118 -2.28 14.90 17.97
N GLY A 119 -3.47 15.14 18.54
CA GLY A 119 -4.15 16.44 18.48
C GLY A 119 -4.96 16.76 17.22
N VAL A 120 -5.35 15.75 16.43
CA VAL A 120 -6.03 15.97 15.13
C VAL A 120 -7.57 15.88 15.19
N PHE A 121 -8.17 15.44 16.30
CA PHE A 121 -9.64 15.31 16.43
C PHE A 121 -10.26 16.35 17.37
N PRO A 122 -11.45 16.92 17.03
CA PRO A 122 -12.21 17.73 17.96
C PRO A 122 -12.71 16.86 19.11
N ALA A 123 -12.25 17.20 20.32
CA ALA A 123 -12.63 16.57 21.58
C ALA A 123 -14.16 16.59 21.77
N SER A 124 -14.81 15.45 21.54
CA SER A 124 -16.18 15.20 22.02
C SER A 124 -16.29 13.97 22.92
N VAL A 125 -15.17 13.32 23.22
CA VAL A 125 -15.08 12.28 24.25
C VAL A 125 -13.85 12.59 25.10
N GLU A 126 -14.06 12.97 26.36
CA GLU A 126 -12.97 13.24 27.30
C GLU A 126 -12.13 11.96 27.49
N PRO A 127 -10.83 11.98 27.17
CA PRO A 127 -9.95 10.86 27.48
C PRO A 127 -9.75 10.85 28.99
N ASN A 128 -10.08 9.73 29.62
CA ASN A 128 -9.89 9.50 31.05
C ASN A 128 -8.41 9.72 31.40
N GLU A 129 -8.11 10.81 32.09
CA GLU A 129 -6.77 11.20 32.52
C GLU A 129 -6.20 10.14 33.48
N LYS A 130 -5.33 9.24 32.98
CA LYS A 130 -4.24 8.56 33.73
C LYS A 130 -3.48 7.48 32.95
N ILE A 131 -3.25 7.65 31.65
CA ILE A 131 -2.26 6.80 30.95
C ILE A 131 -1.03 7.66 30.64
N GLN A 132 0.05 7.41 31.37
CA GLN A 132 1.31 8.14 31.28
C GLN A 132 1.87 8.01 29.87
N LYS A 133 2.40 9.12 29.31
CA LYS A 133 2.86 9.22 27.91
C LYS A 133 3.88 8.15 27.50
N GLU A 134 4.65 7.59 28.45
CA GLU A 134 5.64 6.54 28.17
C GLU A 134 5.02 5.13 28.05
N ASP A 135 3.98 4.82 28.83
CA ASP A 135 3.26 3.54 28.76
C ASP A 135 2.54 3.38 27.40
N ASN A 136 2.04 4.49 26.84
CA ASN A 136 1.32 4.51 25.57
C ASN A 136 2.17 4.07 24.37
N LYS A 137 3.48 4.38 24.36
CA LYS A 137 4.36 4.00 23.24
C LYS A 137 4.58 2.48 23.21
N CYS A 138 4.80 1.88 24.38
CA CYS A 138 4.97 0.44 24.53
C CYS A 138 3.68 -0.30 24.15
N LEU A 139 2.52 0.20 24.60
CA LEU A 139 1.22 -0.38 24.28
C LEU A 139 0.91 -0.35 22.78
N LEU A 140 1.19 0.76 22.09
CA LEU A 140 1.02 0.83 20.64
C LEU A 140 1.88 -0.22 19.93
N SER A 141 3.17 -0.29 20.27
CA SER A 141 4.06 -1.25 19.63
C SER A 141 3.62 -2.70 19.86
N ALA A 142 3.12 -3.02 21.05
CA ALA A 142 2.60 -4.34 21.38
C ALA A 142 1.29 -4.65 20.63
N ALA A 143 0.40 -3.66 20.47
CA ALA A 143 -0.83 -3.83 19.70
C ALA A 143 -0.54 -4.06 18.21
N VAL A 144 0.38 -3.28 17.63
CA VAL A 144 0.81 -3.45 16.23
C VAL A 144 1.49 -4.80 16.02
N ASP A 145 2.38 -5.23 16.92
CA ASP A 145 3.03 -6.54 16.87
C ASP A 145 1.98 -7.67 17.01
N GLY A 146 1.05 -7.53 17.95
CA GLY A 146 -0.06 -8.45 18.17
C GLY A 146 -0.97 -8.60 16.94
N LEU A 147 -1.33 -7.49 16.28
CA LEU A 147 -2.12 -7.52 15.04
C LEU A 147 -1.37 -8.15 13.88
N SER A 148 -0.08 -7.83 13.74
CA SER A 148 0.78 -8.42 12.70
C SER A 148 0.89 -9.93 12.87
N TYR A 149 1.10 -10.36 14.11
CA TYR A 149 1.18 -11.76 14.47
C TYR A 149 -0.15 -12.49 14.29
N LEU A 150 -1.27 -11.85 14.69
CA LEU A 150 -2.61 -12.36 14.48
C LEU A 150 -2.88 -12.56 12.99
N ALA A 151 -2.63 -11.55 12.16
CA ALA A 151 -2.81 -11.60 10.72
C ALA A 151 -2.02 -12.77 10.11
N ASN A 152 -0.74 -12.91 10.47
CA ASN A 152 0.09 -14.01 10.02
C ASN A 152 -0.45 -15.40 10.48
N THR A 153 -0.95 -15.49 11.72
CA THR A 153 -1.55 -16.72 12.28
C THR A 153 -2.84 -17.11 11.55
N LEU A 154 -3.60 -16.12 11.08
CA LEU A 154 -4.81 -16.31 10.28
C LEU A 154 -4.52 -16.66 8.81
N GLY A 155 -3.25 -16.70 8.40
CA GLY A 155 -2.84 -17.00 7.03
C GLY A 155 -2.97 -15.81 6.08
N ILE A 156 -3.14 -14.60 6.62
CA ILE A 156 -3.04 -13.37 5.83
C ILE A 156 -1.59 -13.29 5.35
N SER A 157 -1.40 -13.26 4.04
CA SER A 157 -0.09 -13.23 3.42
C SER A 157 -0.03 -12.13 2.36
N PHE A 158 1.15 -11.53 2.24
CA PHE A 158 1.47 -10.57 1.19
C PHE A 158 2.58 -11.16 0.31
N ASN A 159 2.15 -11.86 -0.76
CA ASN A 159 3.06 -12.57 -1.66
C ASN A 159 3.35 -11.73 -2.91
N ARG A 160 4.16 -10.68 -2.75
CA ARG A 160 4.72 -9.91 -3.87
C ARG A 160 6.24 -9.91 -3.78
N LYS A 161 6.93 -9.64 -4.91
CA LYS A 161 8.40 -9.65 -5.00
C LYS A 161 8.99 -8.77 -3.89
N SER A 162 10.22 -9.10 -3.47
CA SER A 162 10.95 -8.40 -2.40
C SER A 162 10.71 -6.89 -2.45
N THR A 163 10.27 -6.33 -1.33
CA THR A 163 10.01 -4.90 -1.16
C THR A 163 11.10 -4.08 -1.84
N PRO A 164 10.75 -3.07 -2.66
CA PRO A 164 11.75 -2.20 -3.29
C PRO A 164 12.69 -1.63 -2.22
N LYS A 165 13.94 -2.10 -2.21
CA LYS A 165 14.97 -1.58 -1.31
C LYS A 165 15.45 -0.24 -1.87
N ALA A 166 14.87 0.83 -1.32
CA ALA A 166 15.41 2.19 -1.24
C ALA A 166 14.85 3.29 -2.16
N VAL A 167 14.78 4.46 -1.49
CA VAL A 167 14.70 5.87 -1.90
C VAL A 167 13.54 6.27 -2.80
N TYR A 168 12.41 6.57 -2.17
CA TYR A 168 11.49 7.59 -2.68
C TYR A 168 12.08 8.96 -2.33
N GLU A 169 12.56 9.72 -3.32
CA GLU A 169 12.78 11.15 -3.14
C GLU A 169 11.41 11.80 -3.01
N SER A 170 11.11 12.31 -1.81
CA SER A 170 9.94 13.17 -1.61
C SER A 170 10.21 14.50 -2.29
N THR A 171 9.94 14.59 -3.60
CA THR A 171 9.77 15.88 -4.24
C THR A 171 8.38 16.39 -3.88
N SER A 172 8.35 17.25 -2.88
CA SER A 172 7.21 18.07 -2.49
C SER A 172 6.92 19.11 -3.58
N SER A 173 6.33 18.68 -4.70
CA SER A 173 5.73 19.52 -5.74
C SER A 173 5.07 18.54 -6.72
N CYS A 174 3.78 18.53 -7.03
CA CYS A 174 2.80 19.60 -7.04
C CYS A 174 1.39 18.95 -7.00
N ILE A 175 0.55 19.32 -6.04
CA ILE A 175 -0.91 19.36 -6.24
C ILE A 175 -1.34 20.73 -5.73
N ASN A 176 -1.15 21.75 -6.57
CA ASN A 176 -1.84 23.02 -6.40
C ASN A 176 -3.07 22.96 -7.32
N LEU A 177 -4.19 22.52 -6.76
CA LEU A 177 -5.52 22.71 -7.34
C LEU A 177 -6.28 23.66 -6.43
N GLY A 178 -6.40 24.92 -6.85
CA GLY A 178 -7.29 25.90 -6.21
C GLY A 178 -6.70 27.32 -6.15
N GLU A 179 -7.40 28.24 -6.80
CA GLU A 179 -7.24 29.70 -6.78
C GLU A 179 -6.13 30.32 -7.65
N MET A 180 -6.39 30.43 -8.96
CA MET A 180 -5.92 31.59 -9.70
C MET A 180 -7.11 32.45 -10.13
N LYS A 181 -7.13 33.65 -9.55
CA LYS A 181 -8.04 34.75 -9.89
C LYS A 181 -7.87 35.10 -11.38
N SER A 182 -9.01 35.35 -11.99
CA SER A 182 -9.18 35.88 -13.34
C SER A 182 -8.28 37.09 -13.60
N ASN A 183 -7.28 36.93 -14.45
CA ASN A 183 -6.71 38.03 -15.20
C ASN A 183 -7.10 37.82 -16.66
N GLU A 184 -8.13 38.56 -17.07
CA GLU A 184 -8.40 38.81 -18.48
C GLU A 184 -7.15 39.46 -19.08
N THR A 185 -6.50 38.76 -20.00
CA THR A 185 -5.58 39.41 -20.94
C THR A 185 -5.88 38.84 -22.30
N THR A 186 -6.58 39.65 -23.07
CA THR A 186 -6.88 39.51 -24.48
C THR A 186 -5.61 39.18 -25.26
N SER A 187 -5.58 37.99 -25.85
CA SER A 187 -4.68 37.64 -26.95
C SER A 187 -5.49 36.84 -27.97
N GLU A 188 -6.29 37.57 -28.74
CA GLU A 188 -6.69 37.14 -30.07
C GLU A 188 -5.42 36.86 -30.90
N ASN A 189 -5.49 35.83 -31.76
CA ASN A 189 -4.48 35.39 -32.74
C ASN A 189 -3.54 34.24 -32.32
N MET A 190 -4.09 33.02 -32.25
CA MET A 190 -3.33 31.80 -32.59
C MET A 190 -4.21 30.68 -33.19
N GLN A 191 -5.23 31.06 -33.95
CA GLN A 191 -6.01 30.15 -34.79
C GLN A 191 -5.71 30.47 -36.25
N GLU A 192 -4.63 29.89 -36.78
CA GLU A 192 -4.47 29.63 -38.22
C GLU A 192 -3.15 28.91 -38.46
N ARG A 193 -3.22 27.57 -38.53
CA ARG A 193 -2.43 26.67 -39.41
C ARG A 193 -2.40 25.25 -38.84
N TYR A 194 -3.50 24.52 -39.01
CA TYR A 194 -3.50 23.06 -39.12
C TYR A 194 -4.55 22.68 -40.16
N VAL A 195 -4.17 22.79 -41.44
CA VAL A 195 -4.93 22.24 -42.56
C VAL A 195 -4.17 21.03 -43.06
N ASN A 196 -4.58 19.85 -42.59
CA ASN A 196 -4.56 18.59 -43.33
C ASN A 196 -5.44 17.60 -42.57
N HIS A 197 -6.71 17.52 -42.96
CA HIS A 197 -7.71 16.62 -42.37
C HIS A 197 -7.51 15.19 -42.88
N ASN A 198 -6.89 14.34 -42.06
CA ASN A 198 -7.43 12.99 -41.92
C ASN A 198 -8.72 13.11 -41.09
N ALA A 199 -9.84 12.63 -41.62
CA ALA A 199 -11.13 12.65 -40.91
C ALA A 199 -11.13 11.79 -39.62
N ASP A 200 -10.13 10.92 -39.50
CA ASP A 200 -9.96 9.99 -38.39
C ASP A 200 -9.03 10.50 -37.27
N GLU A 201 -8.44 11.70 -37.41
CA GLU A 201 -7.54 12.23 -36.37
C GLU A 201 -8.27 13.16 -35.40
N VAL A 202 -7.96 13.01 -34.10
CA VAL A 202 -8.40 13.89 -33.02
C VAL A 202 -7.23 14.30 -32.15
N ILE A 203 -7.23 15.57 -31.74
CA ILE A 203 -6.21 16.20 -30.92
C ILE A 203 -6.81 16.42 -29.54
N PHE A 204 -6.19 15.80 -28.53
CA PHE A 204 -6.52 16.04 -27.14
C PHE A 204 -5.67 17.18 -26.57
N SER A 205 -6.32 18.18 -26.01
CA SER A 205 -5.71 19.27 -25.24
C SER A 205 -5.77 18.95 -23.76
N LEU A 206 -4.62 18.99 -23.09
CA LEU A 206 -4.46 18.69 -21.67
C LEU A 206 -4.30 19.96 -20.82
N ASP A 207 -4.38 19.82 -19.51
CA ASP A 207 -4.34 20.94 -18.56
C ASP A 207 -3.00 21.69 -18.57
N ASP A 208 -1.91 21.00 -18.92
CA ASP A 208 -0.57 21.60 -19.08
C ASP A 208 -0.39 22.32 -20.43
N GLY A 209 -1.45 22.39 -21.24
CA GLY A 209 -1.44 22.96 -22.59
C GLY A 209 -0.82 22.05 -23.64
N SER A 210 -0.36 20.85 -23.28
CA SER A 210 0.13 19.87 -24.25
C SER A 210 -1.01 19.33 -25.12
N MET A 211 -0.63 18.93 -26.33
CA MET A 211 -1.56 18.50 -27.38
C MET A 211 -1.11 17.14 -27.89
N VAL A 212 -2.01 16.16 -27.89
CA VAL A 212 -1.71 14.79 -28.31
C VAL A 212 -2.64 14.39 -29.44
N ASN A 213 -2.08 14.09 -30.60
CA ASN A 213 -2.83 13.65 -31.78
C ASN A 213 -2.97 12.12 -31.79
N VAL A 214 -4.19 11.62 -32.02
CA VAL A 214 -4.55 10.20 -31.93
C VAL A 214 -5.59 9.83 -33.00
N SER A 215 -5.65 8.56 -33.40
CA SER A 215 -6.73 8.04 -34.26
C SER A 215 -8.00 7.82 -33.43
N ARG A 216 -9.12 8.35 -33.95
CA ARG A 216 -10.46 8.20 -33.38
C ARG A 216 -10.87 6.74 -33.34
N GLU A 217 -10.59 5.96 -34.39
CA GLU A 217 -10.90 4.54 -34.46
C GLU A 217 -10.20 3.75 -33.33
N ASN A 218 -8.90 3.96 -33.15
CA ASN A 218 -8.12 3.19 -32.19
C ASN A 218 -8.54 3.46 -30.74
N VAL A 219 -8.69 4.72 -30.33
CA VAL A 219 -9.12 5.05 -28.95
C VAL A 219 -10.57 4.63 -28.67
N SER A 220 -11.45 4.70 -29.67
CA SER A 220 -12.86 4.26 -29.56
C SER A 220 -13.01 2.74 -29.50
N SER A 221 -12.08 2.01 -30.11
CA SER A 221 -12.13 0.54 -30.12
C SER A 221 -11.92 -0.05 -28.72
N ILE A 222 -11.13 0.61 -27.86
CA ILE A 222 -10.70 0.07 -26.57
C ILE A 222 -11.42 0.68 -25.37
N SER A 223 -11.76 1.97 -25.42
CA SER A 223 -12.50 2.64 -24.33
C SER A 223 -13.95 2.90 -24.77
N PRO A 224 -14.95 2.39 -24.03
CA PRO A 224 -16.34 2.76 -24.27
C PRO A 224 -16.59 4.25 -24.01
N VAL A 225 -15.79 4.89 -23.15
CA VAL A 225 -15.86 6.34 -22.89
C VAL A 225 -15.40 7.13 -24.11
N PHE A 226 -14.23 6.80 -24.68
CA PHE A 226 -13.79 7.45 -25.92
C PHE A 226 -14.74 7.15 -27.08
N ARG A 227 -15.28 5.93 -27.17
CA ARG A 227 -16.30 5.58 -28.17
C ARG A 227 -17.54 6.47 -28.05
N ALA A 228 -18.07 6.61 -26.84
CA ALA A 228 -19.23 7.45 -26.59
C ALA A 228 -18.90 8.92 -26.89
N MET A 229 -17.75 9.42 -26.47
CA MET A 229 -17.29 10.80 -26.67
C MET A 229 -17.12 11.15 -28.15
N LEU A 230 -16.50 10.27 -28.94
CA LEU A 230 -16.10 10.54 -30.33
C LEU A 230 -17.13 10.09 -31.36
N GLN A 231 -17.88 9.03 -31.09
CA GLN A 231 -18.86 8.43 -32.02
C GLN A 231 -20.31 8.59 -31.56
N GLY A 232 -20.52 9.08 -30.33
CA GLY A 232 -21.86 9.32 -29.78
C GLY A 232 -22.49 10.62 -30.29
N ASN A 233 -23.52 11.08 -29.57
CA ASN A 233 -24.29 12.29 -29.93
C ASN A 233 -23.83 13.56 -29.19
N PHE A 234 -22.64 13.53 -28.58
CA PHE A 234 -22.11 14.64 -27.81
C PHE A 234 -21.62 15.80 -28.69
N LEU A 235 -21.27 16.93 -28.08
CA LEU A 235 -20.74 18.06 -28.83
C LEU A 235 -19.38 17.71 -29.43
N GLU A 236 -18.58 16.92 -28.73
CA GLU A 236 -17.25 16.44 -29.10
C GLU A 236 -17.23 15.57 -30.36
N SER A 237 -18.34 14.92 -30.71
CA SER A 237 -18.48 14.17 -31.97
C SER A 237 -18.88 15.05 -33.16
N LYS A 238 -19.38 16.26 -32.88
CA LYS A 238 -19.89 17.23 -33.87
C LYS A 238 -18.99 18.46 -34.04
N GLU A 239 -18.23 18.81 -33.00
CA GLU A 239 -17.37 19.99 -32.92
C GLU A 239 -15.89 19.58 -32.97
N GLY A 240 -15.23 19.92 -34.09
CA GLY A 240 -13.77 20.01 -34.21
C GLY A 240 -12.97 18.71 -34.07
N ASN A 241 -11.71 18.78 -34.49
CA ASN A 241 -10.71 17.75 -34.19
C ASN A 241 -10.00 18.04 -32.85
N LEU A 242 -10.50 18.95 -32.02
CA LEU A 242 -9.84 19.40 -30.79
C LEU A 242 -10.75 19.19 -29.58
N ILE A 243 -10.35 18.29 -28.68
CA ILE A 243 -11.12 17.93 -27.48
C ILE A 243 -10.28 18.20 -26.25
N LYS A 244 -10.85 18.83 -25.22
CA LYS A 244 -10.18 19.04 -23.94
C LYS A 244 -10.39 17.84 -23.01
N LEU A 245 -9.31 17.33 -22.42
CA LEU A 245 -9.36 16.27 -21.41
C LEU A 245 -8.89 16.81 -20.06
N PRO A 246 -9.81 17.35 -19.23
CA PRO A 246 -9.44 17.91 -17.93
C PRO A 246 -9.08 16.81 -16.94
N GLY A 247 -8.08 17.06 -16.09
CA GLY A 247 -7.61 16.18 -15.03
C GLY A 247 -6.86 14.95 -15.54
N VAL A 248 -6.12 15.09 -16.64
CA VAL A 248 -5.32 14.01 -17.26
C VAL A 248 -3.93 14.56 -17.56
N SER A 249 -2.91 14.03 -16.91
CA SER A 249 -1.52 14.39 -17.25
C SER A 249 -1.09 13.84 -18.61
N HIS A 250 -0.19 14.56 -19.27
CA HIS A 250 0.46 14.11 -20.50
C HIS A 250 1.14 12.75 -20.35
N PHE A 251 1.69 12.46 -19.17
CA PHE A 251 2.28 11.17 -18.86
C PHE A 251 1.24 10.04 -18.94
N CYS A 252 0.10 10.20 -18.28
CA CYS A 252 -0.92 9.17 -18.20
C CYS A 252 -1.64 8.93 -19.53
N LEU A 253 -1.96 10.00 -20.27
CA LEU A 253 -2.54 9.84 -21.60
C LEU A 253 -1.60 9.06 -22.51
N ASN A 254 -0.31 9.41 -22.56
CA ASN A 254 0.66 8.67 -23.39
C ASN A 254 0.83 7.21 -22.93
N HIS A 255 0.76 6.93 -21.63
CA HIS A 255 0.87 5.56 -21.12
C HIS A 255 -0.35 4.72 -21.53
N ILE A 256 -1.53 5.33 -21.56
CA ILE A 256 -2.76 4.71 -22.07
C ILE A 256 -2.60 4.49 -23.57
N LEU A 257 -2.34 5.53 -24.35
CA LEU A 257 -2.18 5.46 -25.81
C LEU A 257 -1.14 4.43 -26.23
N HIS A 258 -0.04 4.35 -25.49
CA HIS A 258 0.93 3.29 -25.69
C HIS A 258 0.26 1.91 -25.58
N HIS A 259 -0.45 1.64 -24.48
CA HIS A 259 -1.18 0.40 -24.30
C HIS A 259 -2.24 0.16 -25.39
N LEU A 260 -2.82 1.25 -25.93
CA LEU A 260 -3.78 1.21 -27.04
C LEU A 260 -3.14 0.93 -28.40
N GLY A 261 -1.81 0.86 -28.50
CA GLY A 261 -1.10 0.71 -29.77
C GLY A 261 -0.88 2.01 -30.55
N GLU A 262 -1.37 3.13 -30.00
CA GLU A 262 -1.25 4.51 -30.49
C GLU A 262 0.10 5.13 -30.07
N CYS A 263 1.18 4.34 -29.98
CA CYS A 263 2.43 4.88 -29.47
C CYS A 263 3.00 5.91 -30.46
N PRO A 264 3.21 7.18 -30.07
CA PRO A 264 3.80 8.19 -30.96
C PRO A 264 5.27 7.90 -31.29
N ASN A 265 5.90 6.92 -30.63
CA ASN A 265 7.25 6.47 -30.94
C ASN A 265 7.23 5.40 -32.03
N ILE A 266 7.59 5.81 -33.25
CA ILE A 266 7.67 4.98 -34.48
C ILE A 266 8.54 3.72 -34.30
N ASN A 267 9.46 3.70 -33.34
CA ASN A 267 10.33 2.54 -33.06
C ASN A 267 9.72 1.51 -32.09
N CYS A 268 8.50 1.73 -31.58
CA CYS A 268 7.82 0.83 -30.67
C CYS A 268 7.10 -0.30 -31.44
N LEU A 269 7.88 -1.09 -32.20
CA LEU A 269 7.37 -2.21 -32.98
C LEU A 269 7.01 -3.39 -32.06
N ASN A 270 5.72 -3.72 -32.03
CA ASN A 270 5.05 -4.85 -31.36
C ASN A 270 4.64 -4.66 -29.89
N ILE A 271 3.34 -4.35 -29.73
CA ILE A 271 2.51 -4.53 -28.52
C ILE A 271 2.70 -5.95 -27.92
N SER A 272 2.98 -6.96 -28.75
CA SER A 272 3.19 -8.36 -28.34
C SER A 272 4.57 -8.65 -27.73
N ASN A 273 5.59 -7.82 -27.98
CA ASN A 273 6.93 -7.99 -27.40
C ASN A 273 7.13 -7.18 -26.13
N CYS A 274 6.43 -6.05 -26.00
CA CYS A 274 6.60 -5.21 -24.82
C CYS A 274 5.67 -5.63 -23.65
N SER A 275 4.64 -6.42 -23.93
CA SER A 275 3.83 -7.14 -22.93
C SER A 275 4.46 -8.43 -22.40
N LYS A 276 5.57 -8.90 -23.00
CA LYS A 276 6.26 -10.16 -22.64
C LYS A 276 7.50 -10.02 -21.75
N ILE A 277 7.82 -8.83 -21.25
CA ILE A 277 8.91 -8.64 -20.28
C ILE A 277 8.45 -9.06 -18.87
N SER A 278 8.05 -10.32 -18.71
CA SER A 278 7.83 -10.97 -17.41
C SER A 278 8.81 -12.11 -17.15
N SER A 279 9.81 -12.30 -18.01
CA SER A 279 10.90 -13.26 -17.76
C SER A 279 12.20 -12.82 -18.43
N ILE A 280 13.00 -12.00 -17.75
CA ILE A 280 14.44 -11.92 -18.04
C ILE A 280 15.15 -12.37 -16.77
N ASN A 281 15.64 -13.61 -16.85
CA ASN A 281 16.63 -14.16 -15.94
C ASN A 281 17.87 -13.25 -15.91
N ASP A 282 18.50 -13.20 -14.74
CA ASP A 282 19.79 -12.60 -14.48
C ASP A 282 20.88 -13.16 -15.39
N SER A 283 21.06 -12.56 -16.56
CA SER A 283 22.30 -12.61 -17.32
C SER A 283 22.41 -11.35 -18.18
N LYS A 284 23.40 -10.52 -17.85
CA LYS A 284 23.74 -9.27 -18.55
C LYS A 284 23.71 -9.46 -20.08
N PRO A 285 22.88 -8.71 -20.83
CA PRO A 285 23.07 -8.60 -22.26
C PRO A 285 24.13 -7.52 -22.54
N SER A 286 25.16 -7.95 -23.26
CA SER A 286 26.13 -7.07 -23.91
C SER A 286 25.46 -6.23 -25.01
N THR A 287 25.65 -4.92 -24.90
CA THR A 287 25.77 -3.91 -25.97
C THR A 287 25.03 -4.12 -27.30
N GLU A 288 24.12 -3.17 -27.53
CA GLU A 288 23.67 -2.58 -28.81
C GLU A 288 22.48 -3.19 -29.57
N SER A 289 21.52 -2.28 -29.85
CA SER A 289 20.54 -2.30 -30.94
C SER A 289 19.29 -3.19 -30.81
N TYR A 290 18.35 -2.82 -29.92
CA TYR A 290 16.90 -2.79 -30.19
C TYR A 290 16.27 -1.71 -29.30
N GLY A 291 15.46 -0.81 -29.89
CA GLY A 291 14.88 0.34 -29.20
C GLY A 291 13.97 -0.08 -28.04
N SER A 292 14.51 -0.08 -26.82
CA SER A 292 13.77 -0.33 -25.58
C SER A 292 12.79 0.81 -25.36
N CYS A 293 11.51 0.55 -25.59
CA CYS A 293 10.48 1.55 -25.43
C CYS A 293 10.42 2.05 -23.96
N HIS A 294 10.57 3.36 -23.77
CA HIS A 294 10.84 3.98 -22.47
C HIS A 294 9.71 3.77 -21.44
N TRP A 295 8.49 3.48 -21.88
CA TRP A 295 7.30 3.33 -21.02
C TRP A 295 7.15 1.92 -20.43
N ALA A 296 7.95 0.93 -20.85
CA ALA A 296 8.10 -0.33 -20.10
C ALA A 296 8.93 -0.13 -18.82
N LYS A 297 9.47 1.07 -18.60
CA LYS A 297 10.19 1.44 -17.38
C LYS A 297 9.19 1.89 -16.32
N LYS A 298 9.47 1.52 -15.08
CA LYS A 298 8.81 2.02 -13.86
C LYS A 298 8.58 3.54 -13.96
N PRO A 299 7.35 4.06 -13.76
CA PRO A 299 7.11 5.49 -13.67
C PRO A 299 8.10 6.13 -12.69
N LYS A 300 8.55 7.36 -12.97
CA LYS A 300 9.54 7.98 -12.08
C LYS A 300 8.95 8.25 -10.70
N GLU A 301 7.66 8.56 -10.65
CA GLU A 301 6.95 8.99 -9.45
C GLU A 301 5.76 8.06 -9.15
N MET A 302 5.54 7.80 -7.86
CA MET A 302 4.43 6.99 -7.37
C MET A 302 3.07 7.60 -7.73
N TYR A 303 2.93 8.92 -7.59
CA TYR A 303 1.67 9.62 -7.85
C TYR A 303 1.25 9.54 -9.32
N SER A 304 2.20 9.52 -10.27
CA SER A 304 1.87 9.29 -11.67
C SER A 304 1.32 7.88 -11.92
N ALA A 305 1.82 6.88 -11.20
CA ALA A 305 1.30 5.51 -11.28
C ALA A 305 -0.11 5.41 -10.67
N LEU A 306 -0.35 6.10 -9.55
CA LEU A 306 -1.66 6.19 -8.90
C LEU A 306 -2.67 6.96 -9.77
N GLU A 307 -2.29 8.09 -10.34
CA GLU A 307 -3.08 8.82 -11.34
C GLU A 307 -3.46 7.89 -12.50
N LEU A 308 -2.52 7.08 -13.00
CA LEU A 308 -2.80 6.13 -14.08
C LEU A 308 -3.86 5.09 -13.67
N VAL A 309 -3.89 4.66 -12.40
CA VAL A 309 -4.98 3.81 -11.87
C VAL A 309 -6.32 4.54 -11.98
N SER A 310 -6.43 5.77 -11.46
CA SER A 310 -7.67 6.58 -11.54
C SER A 310 -8.12 6.80 -12.97
N ILE A 311 -7.20 7.17 -13.87
CA ILE A 311 -7.54 7.47 -15.26
C ILE A 311 -7.95 6.19 -16.00
N SER A 312 -7.32 5.06 -15.69
CA SER A 312 -7.70 3.77 -16.28
C SER A 312 -9.13 3.37 -15.94
N ASP A 313 -9.58 3.72 -14.73
CA ASP A 313 -10.96 3.53 -14.30
C ASP A 313 -11.92 4.55 -14.94
N ARG A 314 -11.55 5.83 -14.91
CA ARG A 314 -12.34 6.93 -15.50
C ARG A 314 -12.67 6.70 -16.98
N PHE A 315 -11.72 6.16 -17.74
CA PHE A 315 -11.92 5.84 -19.16
C PHE A 315 -12.39 4.41 -19.42
N LEU A 316 -12.75 3.66 -18.37
CA LEU A 316 -13.23 2.28 -18.45
C LEU A 316 -12.32 1.40 -19.33
N LEU A 317 -11.01 1.50 -19.10
CA LEU A 317 -10.03 0.69 -19.82
C LEU A 317 -10.18 -0.80 -19.45
N PRO A 318 -9.71 -1.72 -20.32
CA PRO A 318 -9.84 -3.15 -20.06
C PRO A 318 -9.29 -3.56 -18.68
N ASP A 319 -9.99 -4.48 -18.00
CA ASP A 319 -9.60 -4.97 -16.66
C ASP A 319 -8.14 -5.48 -16.61
N THR A 320 -7.67 -6.07 -17.70
CA THR A 320 -6.28 -6.54 -17.83
C THR A 320 -5.26 -5.40 -17.71
N PHE A 321 -5.61 -4.20 -18.19
CA PHE A 321 -4.79 -3.01 -18.05
C PHE A 321 -4.91 -2.44 -16.64
N ARG A 322 -6.15 -2.22 -16.16
CA ARG A 322 -6.40 -1.63 -14.83
C ARG A 322 -5.70 -2.43 -13.72
N LYS A 323 -5.85 -3.77 -13.74
CA LYS A 323 -5.17 -4.68 -12.80
C LYS A 323 -3.66 -4.64 -12.93
N ARG A 324 -3.13 -4.60 -14.15
CA ARG A 324 -1.67 -4.50 -14.37
C ARG A 324 -1.09 -3.22 -13.78
N VAL A 325 -1.77 -2.08 -13.93
CA VAL A 325 -1.30 -0.81 -13.37
C VAL A 325 -1.36 -0.86 -11.84
N ALA A 326 -2.45 -1.36 -11.25
CA ALA A 326 -2.54 -1.54 -9.80
C ALA A 326 -1.45 -2.50 -9.27
N ASP A 327 -1.18 -3.58 -9.99
CA ASP A 327 -0.10 -4.52 -9.65
C ASP A 327 1.28 -3.85 -9.71
N GLN A 328 1.52 -3.01 -10.70
CA GLN A 328 2.75 -2.22 -10.80
C GLN A 328 2.90 -1.25 -9.61
N VAL A 329 1.81 -0.64 -9.14
CA VAL A 329 1.86 0.22 -7.94
C VAL A 329 2.36 -0.59 -6.74
N LEU A 330 1.75 -1.74 -6.50
CA LEU A 330 2.10 -2.63 -5.39
C LEU A 330 3.51 -3.21 -5.53
N ASP A 331 3.94 -3.60 -6.74
CA ASP A 331 5.24 -4.22 -6.98
C ASP A 331 6.40 -3.21 -6.92
N TRP A 332 6.17 -1.98 -7.36
CA TRP A 332 7.25 -1.02 -7.56
C TRP A 332 7.33 0.07 -6.50
N TYR A 333 6.23 0.40 -5.84
CA TYR A 333 6.19 1.51 -4.90
C TYR A 333 5.82 1.10 -3.51
N LEU A 334 5.18 -0.04 -3.25
CA LEU A 334 4.78 -0.41 -1.91
C LEU A 334 5.98 -0.80 -1.03
N CYS A 335 6.32 0.11 -0.11
CA CYS A 335 7.37 -0.06 0.89
C CYS A 335 6.95 0.68 2.18
N PRO A 336 7.66 0.52 3.31
CA PRO A 336 7.24 1.15 4.57
C PRO A 336 7.07 2.67 4.49
N GLN A 337 7.86 3.34 3.65
CA GLN A 337 7.85 4.81 3.50
C GLN A 337 6.70 5.34 2.63
N SER A 338 6.11 4.51 1.77
CA SER A 338 5.08 4.90 0.79
C SER A 338 3.72 4.28 1.08
N ALA A 339 3.67 3.18 1.82
CA ALA A 339 2.45 2.40 2.04
C ALA A 339 1.33 3.23 2.68
N ALA A 340 1.65 4.11 3.63
CA ALA A 340 0.67 5.03 4.20
C ALA A 340 0.07 5.95 3.13
N LYS A 341 0.89 6.51 2.22
CA LYS A 341 0.43 7.38 1.13
C LYS A 341 -0.43 6.62 0.12
N ILE A 342 -0.04 5.40 -0.24
CA ILE A 342 -0.83 4.54 -1.12
C ILE A 342 -2.17 4.21 -0.47
N TYR A 343 -2.19 3.90 0.83
CA TYR A 343 -3.41 3.66 1.60
C TYR A 343 -4.33 4.88 1.60
N MET A 344 -3.80 6.05 1.95
CA MET A 344 -4.51 7.33 1.97
C MET A 344 -5.09 7.68 0.60
N TRP A 345 -4.32 7.46 -0.47
CA TRP A 345 -4.82 7.61 -1.83
C TRP A 345 -6.00 6.65 -2.11
N CYS A 346 -5.93 5.39 -1.66
CA CYS A 346 -7.01 4.42 -1.88
C CYS A 346 -8.33 4.81 -1.23
N ILE A 347 -8.29 5.43 -0.05
CA ILE A 347 -9.49 5.86 0.67
C ILE A 347 -10.07 7.20 0.15
N GLY A 348 -9.39 7.85 -0.80
CA GLY A 348 -9.88 9.04 -1.50
C GLY A 348 -9.34 10.37 -0.97
N SER A 349 -8.27 10.38 -0.17
CA SER A 349 -7.71 11.64 0.39
C SER A 349 -6.90 12.46 -0.61
N GLU A 350 -6.28 11.79 -1.59
CA GLU A 350 -5.36 12.39 -2.59
C GLU A 350 -5.70 11.95 -4.03
N GLY A 351 -6.88 11.35 -4.24
CA GLY A 351 -7.33 10.88 -5.55
C GLY A 351 -7.71 12.04 -6.49
N ILE A 352 -7.57 11.81 -7.80
CA ILE A 352 -8.13 12.72 -8.81
C ILE A 352 -9.65 12.74 -8.61
N ASN A 353 -10.18 13.90 -8.24
CA ASN A 353 -11.59 14.15 -7.87
C ASN A 353 -12.04 13.55 -6.53
N GLY A 354 -11.13 13.21 -5.60
CA GLY A 354 -11.49 12.74 -4.25
C GLY A 354 -12.25 11.40 -4.21
N SER A 355 -12.17 10.62 -5.29
CA SER A 355 -12.82 9.31 -5.39
C SER A 355 -11.94 8.22 -4.79
N ARG A 356 -12.56 7.25 -4.10
CA ARG A 356 -11.88 6.04 -3.61
C ARG A 356 -11.29 5.25 -4.77
N ALA A 357 -10.21 4.52 -4.51
CA ALA A 357 -9.66 3.57 -5.46
C ALA A 357 -10.73 2.53 -5.83
N PRO A 358 -10.75 2.06 -7.08
CA PRO A 358 -11.66 1.00 -7.50
C PRO A 358 -11.43 -0.27 -6.66
N GLU A 359 -12.49 -0.75 -6.00
CA GLU A 359 -12.43 -1.90 -5.07
C GLU A 359 -11.99 -3.19 -5.77
N ASP A 360 -12.30 -3.33 -7.06
CA ASP A 360 -12.00 -4.51 -7.89
C ASP A 360 -10.52 -4.70 -8.23
N LEU A 361 -9.67 -3.71 -7.94
CA LEU A 361 -8.24 -3.74 -8.27
C LEU A 361 -7.37 -4.32 -7.14
N GLY A 362 -7.94 -4.55 -5.95
CA GLY A 362 -7.20 -5.13 -4.82
C GLY A 362 -6.04 -4.27 -4.30
N LEU A 363 -5.98 -2.98 -4.67
CA LEU A 363 -4.92 -2.06 -4.26
C LEU A 363 -4.99 -1.75 -2.76
N LEU A 364 -6.18 -1.45 -2.26
CA LEU A 364 -6.45 -1.22 -0.83
C LEU A 364 -6.12 -2.47 -0.01
N GLU A 365 -6.70 -3.62 -0.41
CA GLU A 365 -6.47 -4.91 0.25
C GLU A 365 -4.98 -5.30 0.24
N GLY A 366 -4.29 -5.14 -0.90
CA GLY A 366 -2.85 -5.39 -1.01
C GLY A 366 -2.03 -4.51 -0.09
N THR A 367 -2.38 -3.23 0.01
CA THR A 367 -1.71 -2.26 0.89
C THR A 367 -1.94 -2.58 2.37
N LEU A 368 -3.17 -2.91 2.77
CA LEU A 368 -3.50 -3.32 4.14
C LEU A 368 -2.76 -4.61 4.54
N LYS A 369 -2.75 -5.61 3.66
CA LYS A 369 -1.97 -6.85 3.89
C LYS A 369 -0.50 -6.55 4.07
N PHE A 370 0.08 -5.65 3.27
CA PHE A 370 1.45 -5.22 3.46
C PHE A 370 1.67 -4.51 4.81
N MET A 371 0.76 -3.62 5.19
CA MET A 371 0.80 -2.92 6.49
C MET A 371 0.71 -3.87 7.69
N LEU A 372 0.06 -5.04 7.55
CA LEU A 372 -0.09 -6.04 8.61
C LEU A 372 1.04 -7.09 8.62
N VAL A 373 1.42 -7.62 7.44
CA VAL A 373 2.31 -8.79 7.34
C VAL A 373 3.47 -8.61 6.35
N GLY A 374 3.61 -7.44 5.73
CA GLY A 374 4.72 -7.13 4.83
C GLY A 374 6.09 -7.21 5.52
N ASP A 375 7.14 -7.49 4.76
CA ASP A 375 8.51 -7.59 5.27
C ASP A 375 9.05 -6.20 5.66
N MET A 376 9.01 -5.90 6.96
CA MET A 376 9.52 -4.66 7.57
C MET A 376 9.77 -4.84 9.07
N ALA A 377 10.60 -3.99 9.66
CA ALA A 377 10.82 -3.98 11.11
C ALA A 377 9.56 -3.50 11.86
N LEU A 378 9.39 -3.95 13.12
CA LEU A 378 8.26 -3.52 13.95
C LEU A 378 8.21 -2.00 14.13
N SER A 379 9.37 -1.35 14.28
CA SER A 379 9.46 0.12 14.36
C SER A 379 8.92 0.80 13.10
N GLU A 380 9.29 0.30 11.92
CA GLU A 380 8.80 0.84 10.64
C GLU A 380 7.30 0.64 10.50
N ARG A 381 6.77 -0.51 10.92
CA ARG A 381 5.33 -0.78 10.90
C ARG A 381 4.56 0.14 11.84
N VAL A 382 5.09 0.37 13.04
CA VAL A 382 4.51 1.30 14.01
C VAL A 382 4.50 2.72 13.45
N ASP A 383 5.60 3.18 12.86
CA ASP A 383 5.70 4.52 12.29
C ASP A 383 4.78 4.69 11.07
N LEU A 384 4.64 3.65 10.24
CA LEU A 384 3.68 3.59 9.15
C LEU A 384 2.25 3.79 9.69
N ILE A 385 1.81 2.98 10.66
CA ILE A 385 0.46 3.09 11.22
C ILE A 385 0.25 4.48 11.84
N LYS A 386 1.22 5.01 12.59
CA LYS A 386 1.14 6.38 13.14
C LYS A 386 0.94 7.42 12.05
N SER A 387 1.66 7.33 10.93
CA SER A 387 1.53 8.32 9.86
C SER A 387 0.11 8.38 9.27
N VAL A 388 -0.62 7.25 9.26
CA VAL A 388 -2.04 7.22 8.84
C VAL A 388 -2.94 7.89 9.86
N PHE A 389 -2.71 7.65 11.17
CA PHE A 389 -3.44 8.34 12.24
C PHE A 389 -3.17 9.85 12.27
N GLU A 390 -1.92 10.26 12.10
CA GLU A 390 -1.51 11.67 12.04
C GLU A 390 -2.11 12.40 10.83
N ALA A 391 -2.38 11.68 9.74
CA ALA A 391 -3.08 12.21 8.58
C ALA A 391 -4.61 12.26 8.73
N GLY A 392 -5.17 11.79 9.86
CA GLY A 392 -6.61 11.84 10.15
C GLY A 392 -7.42 10.64 9.66
N PHE A 393 -6.77 9.60 9.12
CA PHE A 393 -7.43 8.41 8.54
C PHE A 393 -7.39 7.18 9.46
N GLY A 394 -7.30 7.42 10.77
CA GLY A 394 -7.18 6.37 11.77
C GLY A 394 -8.42 5.49 11.87
N GLU A 395 -9.62 6.07 11.79
CA GLU A 395 -10.87 5.32 11.93
C GLU A 395 -11.15 4.44 10.70
N GLU A 396 -10.86 4.95 9.50
CA GLU A 396 -10.90 4.17 8.26
C GLU A 396 -9.94 3.00 8.35
N LEU A 397 -8.71 3.22 8.81
CA LEU A 397 -7.72 2.16 8.98
C LEU A 397 -8.20 1.10 9.97
N LEU A 398 -8.76 1.50 11.11
CA LEU A 398 -9.27 0.56 12.11
C LEU A 398 -10.46 -0.24 11.58
N SER A 399 -11.36 0.40 10.83
CA SER A 399 -12.47 -0.28 10.15
C SER A 399 -11.96 -1.30 9.15
N ASP A 400 -11.06 -0.89 8.26
CA ASP A 400 -10.51 -1.74 7.21
C ASP A 400 -9.72 -2.93 7.79
N VAL A 401 -8.90 -2.70 8.82
CA VAL A 401 -8.18 -3.76 9.55
C VAL A 401 -9.17 -4.72 10.22
N ASN A 402 -10.24 -4.20 10.82
CA ASN A 402 -11.27 -5.03 11.41
C ASN A 402 -11.94 -5.94 10.37
N ASP A 403 -12.28 -5.40 9.20
CA ASP A 403 -12.94 -6.13 8.13
C ASP A 403 -12.03 -7.21 7.55
N VAL A 404 -10.75 -6.87 7.31
CA VAL A 404 -9.73 -7.82 6.85
C VAL A 404 -9.53 -8.94 7.87
N ILE A 405 -9.41 -8.65 9.17
CA ILE A 405 -9.19 -9.69 10.19
C ILE A 405 -10.43 -10.57 10.36
N ARG A 406 -11.64 -9.99 10.39
CA ARG A 406 -12.90 -10.75 10.52
C ARG A 406 -13.10 -11.70 9.34
N MET A 407 -12.74 -11.28 8.13
CA MET A 407 -12.82 -12.14 6.94
C MET A 407 -12.03 -13.45 7.08
N PHE A 408 -10.98 -13.50 7.92
CA PHE A 408 -10.19 -14.72 8.16
C PHE A 408 -10.47 -15.41 9.49
N ILE A 409 -11.14 -14.75 10.44
CA ILE A 409 -11.53 -15.32 11.74
C ILE A 409 -12.91 -15.98 11.73
N GLU A 410 -13.86 -15.39 11.00
CA GLU A 410 -15.25 -15.84 10.98
C GLU A 410 -15.56 -17.08 10.11
N PRO A 411 -14.86 -17.36 8.99
CA PRO A 411 -15.06 -18.60 8.23
C PRO A 411 -14.43 -19.81 8.93
#